data_AF-A0A968UKG3-F1
#
_entry.id   AF-A0A968UKG3-F1
#
_cell.length_a   1.000
_cell.length_b   1.000
_cell.length_c   1.000
_cell.angle_alpha   90.00
_cell.angle_beta   90.00
_cell.angle_gamma   90.00
#
_symmetry.space_group_name_H-M   'P 1'
#
loop_
_entity.id
_entity.type
_entity.pdbx_description
1 polymer ?
#
loop_
_entity_poly.entity_id
_entity_poly.type
_entity_poly.pdbx_seq_one_letter_code
_entity_poly.pdbx_strand_id
1 'polypeptide(L)'
;MLTDFKFPYGHPAKTARMIERVGGEYGYAEFGDPKFIVIEPEWINKDPTMKFLWLEAMDGSERAYSTLRMNGASPQQARSVLPNSLKTEIVMTANLREWKHVFRMRCQKAAHPQIREIMLPLLKELHERIPVVFDEEYETFLSATQE
;
A
#
# COMPACT_ATOMS: atom_id res chain seq x y z
N MET A 1 -22.62 2.49 16.53
CA MET A 1 -23.32 1.28 16.02
C MET A 1 -23.91 1.66 14.67
N LEU A 2 -23.32 1.21 13.56
CA LEU A 2 -23.76 1.54 12.20
C LEU A 2 -24.30 0.26 11.56
N THR A 3 -25.62 0.13 11.46
CA THR A 3 -26.27 -1.13 11.05
C THR A 3 -26.64 -1.24 9.58
N ASP A 4 -26.72 -0.18 8.79
CA ASP A 4 -27.45 -0.31 7.51
C ASP A 4 -26.82 0.39 6.31
N PHE A 5 -25.66 -0.11 5.85
CA PHE A 5 -25.21 0.17 4.48
C PHE A 5 -24.46 -1.01 3.84
N LYS A 6 -25.04 -1.59 2.78
CA LYS A 6 -24.46 -2.66 1.95
C LYS A 6 -24.15 -2.10 0.56
N PHE A 7 -22.89 -2.21 0.11
CA PHE A 7 -22.48 -1.93 -1.28
C PHE A 7 -22.25 -3.23 -2.07
N PRO A 8 -22.42 -3.23 -3.42
CA PRO A 8 -22.71 -4.44 -4.19
C PRO A 8 -21.48 -5.29 -4.60
N TYR A 9 -20.24 -4.83 -4.41
CA TYR A 9 -19.06 -5.59 -4.80
C TYR A 9 -17.92 -5.39 -3.81
N GLY A 10 -17.58 -6.45 -3.08
CA GLY A 10 -16.35 -6.57 -2.28
C GLY A 10 -16.43 -5.95 -0.88
N HIS A 11 -16.33 -6.79 0.16
CA HIS A 11 -16.43 -6.40 1.56
C HIS A 11 -15.08 -5.86 2.10
N PRO A 12 -15.01 -4.63 2.66
CA PRO A 12 -13.78 -4.05 3.24
C PRO A 12 -13.32 -4.64 4.58
N ALA A 13 -13.96 -5.69 5.12
CA ALA A 13 -13.65 -6.18 6.48
C ALA A 13 -12.73 -7.41 6.53
N LYS A 14 -12.28 -7.92 5.38
CA LYS A 14 -11.26 -8.98 5.34
C LYS A 14 -9.86 -8.43 5.13
N THR A 15 -9.70 -7.29 4.44
CA THR A 15 -8.39 -6.65 4.20
C THR A 15 -7.97 -5.73 5.36
N ALA A 16 -8.92 -5.02 6.00
CA ALA A 16 -8.63 -4.14 7.14
C ALA A 16 -8.07 -4.90 8.36
N ARG A 17 -8.48 -6.16 8.56
CA ARG A 17 -8.02 -7.00 9.69
C ARG A 17 -6.56 -7.45 9.59
N MET A 18 -5.95 -7.38 8.41
CA MET A 18 -4.52 -7.69 8.25
C MET A 18 -3.66 -6.45 8.50
N ILE A 19 -4.12 -5.27 8.06
CA ILE A 19 -3.44 -3.98 8.30
C ILE A 19 -3.45 -3.62 9.80
N GLU A 20 -4.55 -3.84 10.51
CA GLU A 20 -4.59 -3.72 11.99
C GLU A 20 -3.71 -4.74 12.72
N ARG A 21 -3.48 -5.93 12.14
CA ARG A 21 -2.63 -6.98 12.72
C ARG A 21 -1.14 -6.73 12.54
N VAL A 22 -0.77 -6.05 11.45
CA VAL A 22 0.62 -5.78 11.05
C VAL A 22 1.16 -4.51 11.70
N GLY A 23 0.32 -3.68 12.32
CA GLY A 23 0.75 -2.60 13.21
C GLY A 23 1.49 -1.44 12.52
N GLY A 24 1.15 -1.13 11.27
CA GLY A 24 1.68 0.04 10.55
C GLY A 24 0.72 1.22 10.59
N GLU A 25 1.18 2.38 11.05
CA GLU A 25 0.52 3.67 10.75
C GLU A 25 0.94 4.12 9.35
N TYR A 26 0.14 3.78 8.34
CA TYR A 26 0.37 4.26 6.98
C TYR A 26 -0.25 5.65 6.82
N GLY A 27 0.53 6.64 6.42
CA GLY A 27 0.01 7.98 6.11
C GLY A 27 -0.90 7.92 4.88
N TYR A 28 -2.17 8.25 5.05
CA TYR A 28 -3.13 8.39 3.95
C TYR A 28 -3.76 9.77 3.97
N ALA A 29 -4.11 10.27 2.77
CA ALA A 29 -4.91 11.46 2.59
C ALA A 29 -6.16 11.12 1.78
N GLU A 30 -7.30 11.62 2.25
CA GLU A 30 -8.58 11.54 1.57
C GLU A 30 -8.84 12.86 0.84
N PHE A 31 -9.29 12.78 -0.41
CA PHE A 31 -9.67 13.94 -1.20
C PHE A 31 -11.07 13.71 -1.76
N GLY A 32 -11.96 14.72 -1.64
CA GLY A 32 -13.25 14.79 -2.33
C GLY A 32 -14.14 13.54 -2.23
N ASP A 33 -13.97 12.59 -3.17
CA ASP A 33 -14.59 11.26 -3.19
C ASP A 33 -13.88 10.31 -2.19
N PRO A 34 -14.59 9.68 -1.24
CA PRO A 34 -14.00 8.71 -0.30
C PRO A 34 -13.34 7.49 -0.97
N LYS A 35 -13.46 7.32 -2.29
CA LYS A 35 -12.73 6.32 -3.09
C LYS A 35 -11.35 6.79 -3.54
N PHE A 36 -11.07 8.08 -3.57
CA PHE A 36 -9.77 8.63 -3.94
C PHE A 36 -8.86 8.69 -2.72
N ILE A 37 -8.31 7.53 -2.37
CA ILE A 37 -7.33 7.40 -1.29
C ILE A 37 -5.96 7.30 -1.94
N VAL A 38 -5.00 8.10 -1.48
CA VAL A 38 -3.61 8.05 -1.92
C VAL A 38 -2.69 7.64 -0.78
N ILE A 39 -1.64 6.90 -1.13
CA ILE A 39 -0.58 6.47 -0.22
C ILE A 39 0.58 7.46 -0.33
N GLU A 40 0.92 8.09 0.78
CA GLU A 40 2.04 9.02 0.86
C GLU A 40 3.36 8.25 0.66
N PRO A 41 4.23 8.69 -0.28
CA PRO A 41 5.56 8.12 -0.42
C PRO A 41 6.46 8.40 0.78
N GLU A 42 7.19 7.38 1.23
CA GLU A 42 8.12 7.45 2.37
C GLU A 42 9.11 8.64 2.29
N TRP A 43 9.59 8.97 1.08
CA TRP A 43 10.57 10.03 0.88
C TRP A 43 9.99 11.46 1.00
N ILE A 44 8.67 11.64 0.95
CA ILE A 44 8.02 12.96 0.98
C ILE A 44 7.98 13.58 2.38
N ASN A 45 8.06 12.77 3.43
CA ASN A 45 7.85 13.21 4.83
C ASN A 45 8.98 14.11 5.39
N LYS A 46 9.94 14.55 4.57
CA LYS A 46 11.11 15.33 4.99
C LYS A 46 11.06 16.80 4.61
N ASP A 47 10.24 17.19 3.64
CA ASP A 47 10.15 18.58 3.15
C ASP A 47 8.67 18.99 2.97
N PRO A 48 8.19 19.98 3.75
CA PRO A 48 6.82 20.51 3.62
C PRO A 48 6.47 20.99 2.20
N THR A 49 7.45 21.51 1.46
CA THR A 49 7.28 22.00 0.09
C THR A 49 7.02 20.84 -0.87
N MET A 50 7.80 19.76 -0.76
CA MET A 50 7.61 18.56 -1.58
C MET A 50 6.27 17.90 -1.28
N LYS A 51 5.89 17.85 0.00
CA LYS A 51 4.58 17.36 0.43
C LYS A 51 3.45 18.19 -0.18
N PHE A 52 3.54 19.52 -0.13
CA PHE A 52 2.55 20.40 -0.73
C PHE A 52 2.40 20.17 -2.25
N LEU A 53 3.51 20.13 -2.99
CA LEU A 53 3.50 19.89 -4.43
C LEU A 53 2.88 18.53 -4.79
N TRP A 54 3.18 17.50 -4.01
CA TRP A 54 2.57 16.19 -4.20
C TRP A 54 1.06 16.21 -3.92
N LEU A 55 0.62 16.83 -2.82
CA LEU A 55 -0.79 16.97 -2.48
C LEU A 55 -1.56 17.72 -3.58
N GLU A 56 -1.00 18.81 -4.11
CA GLU A 56 -1.57 19.57 -5.23
C GLU A 56 -1.72 18.70 -6.49
N ALA A 57 -0.73 17.88 -6.80
CA ALA A 57 -0.79 16.96 -7.94
C ALA A 57 -1.86 15.87 -7.74
N MET A 58 -2.03 15.34 -6.53
CA MET A 58 -3.07 14.34 -6.23
C MET A 58 -4.47 14.94 -6.40
N ASP A 59 -4.70 16.12 -5.82
CA ASP A 59 -5.94 16.88 -5.91
C ASP A 59 -6.27 17.28 -7.36
N GLY A 60 -5.28 17.73 -8.14
CA GLY A 60 -5.42 17.98 -9.57
C GLY A 60 -5.82 16.72 -10.36
N SER A 61 -5.25 15.57 -10.01
CA SER A 61 -5.56 14.28 -10.65
C SER A 61 -7.00 13.82 -10.36
N GLU A 62 -7.47 13.98 -9.12
CA GLU A 62 -8.85 13.68 -8.74
C GLU A 62 -9.85 14.55 -9.51
N ARG A 63 -9.63 15.87 -9.54
CA ARG A 63 -10.47 16.81 -10.30
C ARG A 63 -10.53 16.45 -11.78
N ALA A 64 -9.38 16.14 -12.38
CA ALA A 64 -9.29 15.74 -13.77
C ALA A 64 -10.08 14.45 -14.04
N TYR A 65 -9.91 13.43 -13.18
CA TYR A 65 -10.64 12.17 -13.28
C TYR A 65 -12.16 12.41 -13.20
N SER A 66 -12.63 13.15 -12.21
CA SER A 66 -14.05 13.47 -12.01
C SER A 66 -14.63 14.24 -13.20
N THR A 67 -13.90 15.23 -13.71
CA THR A 67 -14.31 16.01 -14.89
C THR A 67 -14.41 15.13 -16.13
N LEU A 68 -13.45 14.24 -16.39
CA LEU A 68 -13.51 13.29 -17.50
C LEU A 68 -14.72 12.36 -17.39
N ARG A 69 -15.01 11.87 -16.18
CA ARG A 69 -16.17 11.02 -15.92
C ARG A 69 -17.49 11.76 -16.17
N MET A 70 -17.59 13.03 -15.77
CA MET A 70 -18.77 13.88 -16.01
C MET A 70 -18.99 14.15 -17.51
N ASN A 71 -17.91 14.27 -18.29
CA ASN A 71 -17.97 14.48 -19.74
C ASN A 71 -18.13 13.18 -20.55
N GLY A 72 -18.46 12.06 -19.89
CA GLY A 72 -18.83 10.80 -20.55
C GLY A 72 -17.66 9.85 -20.86
N ALA A 73 -16.41 10.17 -20.49
CA ALA A 73 -15.29 9.24 -20.65
C ALA A 73 -15.50 8.02 -19.75
N SER A 74 -15.32 6.80 -20.25
CA SER A 74 -15.44 5.57 -19.45
C SER A 74 -14.43 5.53 -18.28
N PRO A 75 -14.67 4.78 -17.20
CA PRO A 75 -13.68 4.63 -16.12
C PRO A 75 -12.31 4.16 -16.62
N GLN A 76 -12.28 3.28 -17.62
CA GLN A 76 -11.04 2.75 -18.22
C GLN A 76 -10.24 3.81 -18.99
N GLN A 77 -10.92 4.82 -19.54
CA GLN A 77 -10.28 5.97 -20.20
C GLN A 77 -9.88 7.03 -19.18
N ALA A 78 -10.79 7.39 -18.26
CA ALA A 78 -10.57 8.43 -17.27
C ALA A 78 -9.43 8.09 -16.31
N ARG A 79 -9.20 6.80 -16.00
CA ARG A 79 -8.08 6.38 -15.13
C ARG A 79 -6.69 6.73 -15.64
N SER A 80 -6.55 7.18 -16.89
CA SER A 80 -5.26 7.60 -17.47
C SER A 80 -4.62 8.78 -16.74
N VAL A 81 -5.41 9.59 -16.03
CA VAL A 81 -4.91 10.73 -15.24
C VAL A 81 -4.67 10.39 -13.77
N LEU A 82 -4.94 9.16 -13.33
CA LEU A 82 -4.76 8.77 -11.94
C LEU A 82 -3.27 8.57 -11.62
N PRO A 83 -2.82 9.03 -10.43
CA PRO A 83 -1.42 8.94 -10.05
C PRO A 83 -1.04 7.53 -9.59
N ASN A 84 0.25 7.20 -9.65
CA ASN A 84 0.78 5.95 -9.09
C ASN A 84 0.61 5.84 -7.56
N SER A 85 0.41 6.97 -6.88
CA SER A 85 0.14 7.01 -5.44
C SER A 85 -1.28 6.57 -5.08
N LEU A 86 -2.15 6.28 -6.04
CA LEU A 86 -3.49 5.79 -5.76
C LEU A 86 -3.45 4.46 -5.00
N LYS A 87 -4.18 4.38 -3.88
CA LYS A 87 -4.28 3.16 -3.07
C LYS A 87 -4.85 2.03 -3.92
N THR A 88 -4.17 0.89 -3.87
CA THR A 88 -4.66 -0.38 -4.41
C THR A 88 -4.58 -1.46 -3.34
N GLU A 89 -5.51 -2.40 -3.37
CA GLU A 89 -5.51 -3.56 -2.48
C GLU A 89 -5.17 -4.82 -3.28
N ILE A 90 -4.21 -5.59 -2.78
CA ILE A 90 -3.74 -6.81 -3.45
C ILE A 90 -3.83 -7.95 -2.45
N VAL A 91 -4.45 -9.05 -2.86
CA VAL A 91 -4.44 -10.32 -2.11
C VAL A 91 -3.51 -11.28 -2.83
N MET A 92 -2.49 -11.77 -2.13
CA MET A 92 -1.50 -12.69 -2.67
C MET A 92 -1.54 -14.02 -1.93
N THR A 93 -1.42 -15.12 -2.67
CA THR A 93 -1.26 -16.47 -2.13
C THR A 93 -0.10 -17.13 -2.83
N ALA A 94 0.81 -17.72 -2.06
CA ALA A 94 1.99 -18.41 -2.58
C ALA A 94 2.36 -19.56 -1.64
N ASN A 95 3.10 -20.55 -2.17
CA ASN A 95 3.68 -21.60 -1.34
C ASN A 95 4.87 -21.03 -0.53
N LEU A 96 5.33 -21.76 0.48
CA LEU A 96 6.41 -21.28 1.36
C LEU A 96 7.73 -21.01 0.62
N ARG A 97 8.06 -21.81 -0.41
CA ARG A 97 9.26 -21.60 -1.22
C ARG A 97 9.19 -20.29 -2.00
N GLU A 98 8.04 -20.00 -2.60
CA GLU A 98 7.81 -18.74 -3.31
C GLU A 98 7.81 -17.55 -2.37
N TRP A 99 7.28 -17.69 -1.15
CA TRP A 99 7.41 -16.64 -0.14
C TRP A 99 8.87 -16.32 0.20
N LYS A 100 9.73 -17.33 0.37
CA LYS A 100 11.18 -17.10 0.52
C LYS A 100 11.75 -16.31 -0.67
N HIS A 101 11.38 -16.69 -1.89
CA HIS A 101 11.83 -15.97 -3.10
C HIS A 101 11.33 -14.52 -3.15
N VAL A 102 10.06 -14.27 -2.81
CA VAL A 102 9.47 -12.93 -2.73
C VAL A 102 10.24 -12.07 -1.72
N PHE A 103 10.49 -12.56 -0.51
CA PHE A 103 11.25 -11.80 0.49
C PHE A 103 12.67 -11.51 0.03
N ARG A 104 13.36 -12.49 -0.57
CA ARG A 104 14.70 -12.32 -1.11
C ARG A 104 14.81 -11.25 -2.19
N MET A 105 13.74 -10.97 -2.93
CA MET A 105 13.71 -9.90 -3.93
C MET A 105 13.22 -8.57 -3.34
N ARG A 106 12.20 -8.60 -2.50
CA ARG A 106 11.46 -7.41 -2.09
C ARG A 106 11.96 -6.78 -0.80
N CYS A 107 12.72 -7.50 0.03
CA CYS A 107 13.34 -6.96 1.24
C CYS A 107 14.74 -6.36 1.00
N GLN A 108 15.34 -6.59 -0.17
CA GLN A 108 16.68 -6.08 -0.50
C GLN A 108 16.76 -4.56 -0.38
N LYS A 109 17.94 -4.04 0.00
CA LYS A 109 18.19 -2.59 0.07
C LYS A 109 17.99 -1.87 -1.27
N ALA A 110 18.22 -2.56 -2.39
CA ALA A 110 18.01 -2.03 -3.73
C ALA A 110 16.54 -2.04 -4.19
N ALA A 111 15.64 -2.74 -3.47
CA ALA A 111 14.22 -2.72 -3.78
C ALA A 111 13.60 -1.37 -3.42
N HIS A 112 12.51 -1.02 -4.10
CA HIS A 112 11.81 0.24 -3.89
C HIS A 112 11.40 0.39 -2.40
N PRO A 113 11.63 1.54 -1.75
CA PRO A 113 11.41 1.67 -0.29
C PRO A 113 9.98 1.32 0.16
N GLN A 114 8.95 1.78 -0.56
CA GLN A 114 7.55 1.43 -0.26
C GLN A 114 7.24 -0.08 -0.30
N ILE A 115 7.89 -0.88 -1.15
CA ILE A 115 7.63 -2.33 -1.14
C ILE A 115 8.30 -2.99 0.07
N ARG A 116 9.44 -2.44 0.53
CA ARG A 116 10.14 -2.92 1.72
C ARG A 116 9.33 -2.60 2.98
N GLU A 117 8.68 -1.44 3.03
CA GLU A 117 7.79 -1.01 4.13
C GLU A 117 6.67 -2.02 4.41
N ILE A 118 6.16 -2.69 3.38
CA ILE A 118 5.11 -3.73 3.52
C ILE A 118 5.73 -5.11 3.76
N MET A 119 6.83 -5.43 3.07
CA MET A 119 7.40 -6.78 3.05
C MET A 119 8.21 -7.13 4.31
N LEU A 120 8.90 -6.16 4.92
CA LEU A 120 9.70 -6.39 6.13
C LEU A 120 8.82 -6.74 7.35
N PRO A 121 7.73 -6.01 7.66
CA PRO A 121 6.79 -6.41 8.71
C PRO A 121 6.13 -7.77 8.42
N LEU A 122 5.80 -8.05 7.16
CA LEU A 122 5.22 -9.34 6.77
C LEU A 122 6.20 -10.50 7.00
N LEU A 123 7.48 -10.32 6.67
CA LEU A 123 8.53 -11.31 6.95
C LEU A 123 8.64 -11.57 8.45
N LYS A 124 8.62 -10.51 9.27
CA LYS A 124 8.62 -10.63 10.73
C LYS A 124 7.44 -11.45 11.23
N GLU A 125 6.22 -11.14 10.79
CA GLU A 125 5.02 -11.88 11.21
C GLU A 125 5.05 -13.35 10.76
N LEU A 126 5.56 -13.65 9.57
CA LEU A 126 5.69 -15.03 9.09
C LEU A 126 6.79 -15.80 9.84
N HIS A 127 7.89 -15.15 10.19
CA HIS A 127 8.95 -15.72 11.01
C HIS A 127 8.44 -16.08 12.41
N GLU A 128 7.69 -15.18 13.07
CA GLU A 128 7.08 -15.44 14.37
C GLU A 128 6.14 -16.66 14.37
N ARG A 129 5.49 -16.94 13.23
CA ARG A 129 4.57 -18.08 13.08
C ARG A 129 5.26 -19.37 12.70
N ILE A 130 6.26 -19.32 11.82
CA ILE A 130 6.95 -20.49 11.27
C ILE A 130 8.47 -20.20 11.15
N PRO A 131 9.18 -20.11 12.28
CA PRO A 131 10.57 -19.63 12.30
C PRO A 131 11.50 -20.50 11.45
N VAL A 132 11.38 -21.83 11.60
CA VAL A 132 12.21 -22.85 10.90
C VAL A 132 12.24 -22.67 9.38
N VAL A 133 11.22 -22.05 8.78
CA VAL A 133 11.16 -21.81 7.33
C VAL A 133 11.87 -20.51 6.91
N PHE A 134 11.81 -19.48 7.76
CA PHE A 134 12.17 -18.10 7.44
C PHE A 134 13.35 -17.53 8.24
N ASP A 135 14.01 -18.32 9.09
CA ASP A 135 15.17 -17.90 9.91
C ASP A 135 16.26 -17.22 9.05
N GLU A 136 16.61 -17.82 7.91
CA GLU A 136 17.64 -17.30 7.00
C GLU A 136 17.29 -15.89 6.47
N GLU A 137 16.05 -15.70 6.01
CA GLU A 137 15.57 -14.40 5.52
C GLU A 137 15.47 -13.38 6.64
N TYR A 138 15.00 -13.78 7.82
CA TYR A 138 14.86 -12.91 8.98
C TYR A 138 16.23 -12.37 9.42
N GLU A 139 17.23 -13.25 9.55
CA GLU A 139 18.58 -12.83 9.88
C GLU A 139 19.18 -11.92 8.81
N THR A 140 18.96 -12.24 7.53
CA THR A 140 19.51 -11.43 6.43
C THR A 140 18.95 -10.01 6.40
N PHE A 141 17.64 -9.84 6.64
CA PHE A 141 16.95 -8.56 6.37
C PHE A 141 16.55 -7.78 7.61
N LEU A 142 16.40 -8.41 8.77
CA LEU A 142 15.90 -7.76 9.99
C LEU A 142 16.93 -7.71 11.12
N SER A 143 17.77 -8.74 11.32
CA SER A 143 18.80 -8.68 12.38
C SER A 143 19.99 -7.78 12.02
N ALA A 144 20.29 -7.59 10.73
CA ALA A 144 21.35 -6.71 10.24
C ALA A 144 21.01 -5.20 10.25
N THR A 145 19.87 -4.78 10.80
CA THR A 145 19.42 -3.37 10.81
C THR A 145 19.62 -2.68 12.17
N GLN A 146 20.43 -3.27 13.08
CA GLN A 146 20.74 -2.70 14.40
C GLN A 146 22.06 -1.89 14.47
N GLU A 147 22.65 -1.50 13.33
CA GLU A 147 23.83 -0.60 13.27
C GLU A 147 23.55 0.68 12.48
#